data_AF-L7FK80-F1
#
_entry.id   AF-L7FK80-F1
#
_cell.length_a   1.000
_cell.length_b   1.000
_cell.length_c   1.000
_cell.angle_alpha   90.00
_cell.angle_beta   90.00
_cell.angle_gamma   90.00
#
_symmetry.space_group_name_H-M   'P 1'
#
loop_
_entity.id
_entity.type
_entity.pdbx_description
1 polymer ?
#
loop_
_entity_poly.entity_id
_entity_poly.type
_entity_poly.pdbx_seq_one_letter_code
_entity_poly.pdbx_strand_id
1 'polypeptide(L)'
;NLFPTTTRRKSWCCCLPPATTRMMLSQWRPPSFVGGKQQVVHKPQPIIDYNHKMGGVDTADQMVRYYSCRRKTYRWNIRVLYDMIDTAAFNGYKTYSAFNKGDRIEYLNKLSGALMAYN
;
A
#
# COMPACT_ATOMS: atom_id res chain seq x y z
N ASN A 1 21.97 2.62 4.91
CA ASN A 1 21.81 1.17 5.19
C ASN A 1 20.98 0.97 6.44
N LEU A 2 19.67 1.19 6.36
CA LEU A 2 18.73 0.85 7.43
C LEU A 2 17.78 -0.21 6.88
N PHE A 3 18.19 -1.47 6.96
CA PHE A 3 17.25 -2.58 6.87
C PHE A 3 16.46 -2.60 8.18
N PRO A 4 15.13 -2.32 8.18
CA PRO A 4 14.36 -2.38 9.40
C PRO A 4 14.25 -3.84 9.84
N THR A 5 14.54 -4.05 11.13
CA THR A 5 14.66 -5.32 11.81
C THR A 5 13.43 -6.21 11.68
N THR A 6 13.71 -7.45 11.29
CA THR A 6 12.82 -8.58 11.01
C THR A 6 12.21 -9.19 12.28
N THR A 7 11.72 -8.38 13.22
CA THR A 7 11.21 -8.91 14.51
C THR A 7 9.69 -8.93 14.60
N ARG A 8 8.96 -8.18 13.74
CA ARG A 8 7.49 -8.06 13.84
C ARG A 8 6.66 -9.02 12.97
N ARG A 9 7.28 -9.80 12.09
CA ARG A 9 6.56 -10.69 11.14
C ARG A 9 6.57 -12.17 11.51
N LYS A 10 7.46 -12.64 12.39
CA LYS A 10 7.46 -14.04 12.83
C LYS A 10 6.22 -14.43 13.65
N SER A 11 5.51 -13.48 14.28
CA SER A 11 4.30 -13.79 15.05
C SER A 11 3.08 -14.12 14.18
N TRP A 12 3.08 -13.74 12.89
CA TRP A 12 1.94 -13.98 12.00
C TRP A 12 1.96 -15.39 11.39
N CYS A 13 3.14 -16.03 11.33
CA CYS A 13 3.27 -17.40 10.81
C CYS A 13 2.59 -18.46 11.70
N CYS A 14 2.42 -18.20 12.99
CA CYS A 14 1.84 -19.17 13.93
C CYS A 14 0.31 -19.35 13.77
N CYS A 15 -0.38 -18.41 13.10
CA CYS A 15 -1.84 -18.41 12.95
C CYS A 15 -2.31 -18.80 11.54
N LEU A 16 -1.40 -19.07 10.61
CA LEU A 16 -1.73 -19.40 9.22
C LEU A 16 -1.82 -20.92 9.03
N PRO A 17 -2.84 -21.42 8.30
CA PRO A 17 -2.93 -22.84 7.96
C PRO A 17 -1.64 -23.34 7.29
N PRO A 18 -1.24 -24.61 7.49
CA PRO A 18 0.02 -25.16 6.95
C PRO A 18 0.20 -24.95 5.44
N ALA A 19 -0.90 -24.99 4.68
CA ALA A 19 -0.91 -24.71 3.25
C ALA A 19 -0.53 -23.26 2.93
N THR A 20 -1.09 -22.29 3.64
CA THR A 20 -0.81 -20.86 3.47
C THR A 20 0.63 -20.52 3.88
N THR A 21 1.12 -21.16 4.95
CA THR A 21 2.51 -21.05 5.39
C THR A 21 3.48 -21.60 4.35
N ARG A 22 3.19 -22.75 3.74
CA ARG A 22 4.01 -23.34 2.66
C ARG A 22 4.03 -22.48 1.40
N MET A 23 2.89 -21.88 1.02
CA MET A 23 2.79 -20.96 -0.11
C MET A 23 3.61 -19.69 0.13
N MET A 24 3.50 -19.06 1.31
CA MET A 24 4.29 -17.87 1.66
C MET A 24 5.79 -18.19 1.74
N LEU A 25 6.19 -19.30 2.35
CA LEU A 25 7.61 -19.70 2.42
C LEU A 25 8.23 -19.91 1.04
N SER A 26 7.46 -20.39 0.06
CA SER A 26 7.93 -20.53 -1.32
C SER A 26 8.17 -19.19 -2.03
N GLN A 27 7.55 -18.10 -1.57
CA GLN A 27 7.80 -16.73 -2.06
C GLN A 27 9.10 -16.13 -1.50
N TRP A 28 9.47 -16.48 -0.26
CA TRP A 28 10.65 -15.97 0.44
C TRP A 28 11.92 -16.79 0.21
N ARG A 29 11.91 -17.76 -0.71
CA ARG A 29 13.13 -18.47 -1.10
C ARG A 29 14.14 -17.43 -1.63
N PRO A 30 15.32 -17.28 -1.00
CA PRO A 30 16.31 -16.33 -1.48
C PRO A 30 16.69 -16.69 -2.93
N PRO A 31 16.99 -15.70 -3.79
CA PRO A 31 17.44 -15.97 -5.13
C PRO A 31 18.68 -16.88 -5.07
N SER A 32 18.56 -18.06 -5.66
CA SER A 32 19.66 -19.03 -5.74
C SER A 32 20.57 -18.65 -6.91
N PHE A 33 21.84 -18.38 -6.61
CA PHE A 33 22.87 -18.09 -7.59
C PHE A 33 23.75 -19.32 -7.77
N VAL A 34 23.93 -19.78 -9.00
CA VAL A 34 24.91 -20.84 -9.34
C VAL A 34 25.83 -20.27 -10.42
N GLY A 35 27.13 -20.26 -10.15
CA GLY A 35 28.13 -19.70 -11.07
C GLY A 35 27.96 -18.20 -11.35
N GLY A 36 27.45 -17.42 -10.39
CA GLY A 36 27.23 -15.98 -10.52
C GLY A 36 25.96 -15.58 -11.30
N LYS A 37 25.18 -16.56 -11.82
CA LYS A 37 23.91 -16.30 -12.50
C LYS A 37 22.73 -16.58 -11.57
N GLN A 38 21.76 -15.66 -11.55
CA GLN A 38 20.51 -15.85 -10.83
C GLN A 38 19.69 -16.94 -11.52
N GLN A 39 19.35 -18.02 -10.80
CA GLN A 39 18.47 -19.04 -11.33
C GLN A 39 17.03 -18.51 -11.44
N VAL A 40 16.40 -18.76 -12.59
CA VAL A 40 14.98 -18.45 -12.80
C VAL A 40 14.14 -19.45 -12.01
N VAL A 41 13.67 -19.04 -10.84
CA VAL A 41 12.80 -19.86 -9.99
C VAL A 41 11.40 -19.88 -10.59
N HIS A 42 10.95 -21.03 -11.10
CA HIS A 42 9.58 -21.19 -11.57
C HIS A 42 8.61 -21.18 -10.38
N LYS A 43 7.90 -20.07 -10.19
CA LYS A 43 6.85 -19.95 -9.18
C LYS A 43 5.56 -20.58 -9.71
N PRO A 44 4.79 -21.30 -8.89
CA PRO A 44 3.49 -21.82 -9.33
C PRO A 44 2.51 -20.67 -9.61
N GLN A 45 1.65 -20.84 -10.62
CA GLN A 45 0.72 -19.81 -11.12
C GLN A 45 -0.14 -19.12 -10.05
N PRO A 46 -0.71 -19.83 -9.07
CA PRO A 46 -1.47 -19.20 -7.99
C PRO A 46 -0.67 -18.15 -7.21
N ILE A 47 0.65 -18.33 -7.10
CA ILE A 47 1.54 -17.39 -6.40
C ILE A 47 1.81 -16.14 -7.24
N ILE A 48 1.91 -16.31 -8.56
CA ILE A 48 2.09 -15.19 -9.49
C ILE A 48 0.83 -14.32 -9.48
N ASP A 49 -0.34 -14.95 -9.61
CA ASP A 49 -1.64 -14.25 -9.61
C ASP A 49 -1.90 -13.53 -8.28
N TYR A 50 -1.53 -14.16 -7.16
CA TYR A 50 -1.60 -13.55 -5.84
C TYR A 50 -0.72 -12.31 -5.74
N ASN A 51 0.56 -12.42 -6.13
CA ASN A 51 1.49 -11.30 -6.04
C ASN A 51 1.10 -10.14 -6.97
N HIS A 52 0.50 -10.43 -8.12
CA HIS A 52 0.01 -9.41 -9.03
C HIS A 52 -1.14 -8.58 -8.44
N LYS A 53 -1.98 -9.19 -7.59
CA LYS A 53 -3.18 -8.53 -7.03
C LYS A 53 -2.97 -7.93 -5.63
N MET A 54 -1.97 -8.38 -4.88
CA MET A 54 -1.78 -8.02 -3.47
C MET A 54 -1.29 -6.59 -3.21
N GLY A 55 -0.66 -5.92 -4.18
CA GLY A 55 -0.06 -4.60 -3.99
C GLY A 55 -1.04 -3.42 -3.94
N GLY A 56 -2.33 -3.64 -4.18
CA GLY A 56 -3.31 -2.55 -4.32
C GLY A 56 -3.43 -1.66 -3.08
N VAL A 57 -3.49 -2.26 -1.89
CA VAL A 57 -3.65 -1.53 -0.62
C VAL A 57 -2.37 -0.77 -0.27
N ASP A 58 -1.20 -1.41 -0.41
CA ASP A 58 0.09 -0.77 -0.14
C ASP A 58 0.34 0.40 -1.09
N THR A 59 -0.04 0.27 -2.37
CA THR A 59 0.06 1.35 -3.35
C THR A 59 -0.88 2.51 -2.97
N ALA A 60 -2.10 2.21 -2.54
CA ALA A 60 -3.05 3.24 -2.09
C ALA A 60 -2.55 3.95 -0.82
N ASP A 61 -2.05 3.23 0.19
CA ASP A 61 -1.46 3.82 1.40
C ASP A 61 -0.25 4.70 1.07
N GLN A 62 0.62 4.23 0.17
CA GLN A 62 1.75 5.01 -0.31
C GLN A 62 1.28 6.30 -1.00
N MET A 63 0.28 6.21 -1.87
CA MET A 63 -0.32 7.38 -2.51
C MET A 63 -0.84 8.35 -1.44
N VAL A 64 -1.72 7.90 -0.55
CA VAL A 64 -2.31 8.72 0.52
C VAL A 64 -1.23 9.46 1.31
N ARG A 65 -0.14 8.78 1.69
CA ARG A 65 0.99 9.37 2.42
C ARG A 65 1.70 10.53 1.73
N TYR A 66 1.74 10.56 0.38
CA TYR A 66 2.38 11.67 -0.34
C TYR A 66 1.65 13.01 -0.16
N TYR A 67 0.32 12.99 0.00
CA TYR A 67 -0.49 14.19 0.22
C TYR A 67 -1.48 13.92 1.35
N SER A 68 -0.95 13.90 2.58
CA SER A 68 -1.72 13.67 3.81
C SER A 68 -1.95 14.97 4.57
N CYS A 69 -3.17 15.14 5.10
CA CYS A 69 -3.52 16.25 5.99
C CYS A 69 -3.16 15.99 7.46
N ARG A 70 -2.51 14.86 7.75
CA ARG A 70 -2.25 14.40 9.11
C ARG A 70 -1.30 15.34 9.87
N ARG A 71 -1.77 15.81 11.03
CA ARG A 71 -0.97 16.61 11.97
C ARG A 71 -0.64 15.85 13.25
N LYS A 72 0.46 16.21 13.90
CA LYS A 72 0.85 15.65 15.21
C LYS A 72 -0.21 16.01 16.24
N THR A 73 -0.93 15.00 16.72
CA THR A 73 -2.00 15.16 17.73
C THR A 73 -1.89 14.02 18.74
N TYR A 74 -2.23 14.32 20.01
CA TYR A 74 -2.26 13.32 21.08
C TYR A 74 -3.62 12.62 21.21
N ARG A 75 -4.66 13.18 20.57
CA ARG A 75 -6.02 12.66 20.62
C ARG A 75 -6.24 11.66 19.48
N TRP A 76 -6.46 10.39 19.81
CA TRP A 76 -6.57 9.32 18.82
C TRP A 76 -7.76 9.49 17.87
N ASN A 77 -8.88 10.06 18.34
CA ASN A 77 -10.07 10.32 17.53
C ASN A 77 -9.79 11.31 16.39
N ILE A 78 -9.02 12.37 16.66
CA ILE A 78 -8.62 13.35 15.63
C ILE A 78 -7.69 12.70 14.60
N ARG A 79 -6.81 11.81 15.03
CA ARG A 79 -5.96 11.04 14.12
C ARG A 79 -6.80 10.20 13.15
N VAL A 80 -7.81 9.49 13.64
CA VAL A 80 -8.71 8.71 12.78
C VAL A 80 -9.45 9.63 11.81
N LEU A 81 -9.90 10.81 12.26
CA LEU A 81 -10.54 11.79 11.37
C LEU A 81 -9.64 12.20 10.20
N TYR A 82 -8.34 12.47 10.44
CA TYR A 82 -7.40 12.77 9.36
C TYR A 82 -7.26 11.62 8.38
N ASP A 83 -7.13 10.39 8.88
CA ASP A 83 -7.01 9.20 8.05
C ASP A 83 -8.29 8.98 7.20
N MET A 84 -9.48 9.32 7.73
CA MET A 84 -10.75 9.30 6.97
C MET A 84 -10.77 10.35 5.85
N ILE A 85 -10.38 11.59 6.12
CA ILE A 85 -10.35 12.68 5.14
C ILE A 85 -9.39 12.33 3.99
N ASP A 86 -8.20 11.85 4.33
CA ASP A 86 -7.17 11.46 3.37
C ASP A 86 -7.67 10.32 2.45
N THR A 87 -8.37 9.33 3.03
CA THR A 87 -8.96 8.20 2.28
C THR A 87 -10.12 8.67 1.39
N ALA A 88 -10.97 9.56 1.89
CA ALA A 88 -12.09 10.13 1.13
C ALA A 88 -11.59 10.94 -0.08
N ALA A 89 -10.56 11.77 0.10
CA ALA A 89 -9.95 12.54 -0.98
C ALA A 89 -9.31 11.64 -2.04
N PHE A 90 -8.65 10.54 -1.63
CA PHE A 90 -8.09 9.57 -2.57
C PHE A 90 -9.19 8.86 -3.39
N ASN A 91 -10.28 8.44 -2.73
CA ASN A 91 -11.40 7.81 -3.41
C ASN A 91 -12.11 8.78 -4.37
N GLY A 92 -12.29 10.05 -3.96
CA GLY A 92 -12.83 11.10 -4.81
C GLY A 92 -11.97 11.35 -6.05
N TYR A 93 -10.64 11.36 -5.88
CA TYR A 93 -9.70 11.44 -7.00
C TYR A 93 -9.82 10.25 -7.95
N LYS A 94 -9.96 9.01 -7.44
CA LYS A 94 -10.13 7.82 -8.28
C LYS A 94 -11.37 7.92 -9.16
N THR A 95 -12.49 8.39 -8.62
CA THR A 95 -13.71 8.64 -9.39
C THR A 95 -13.53 9.80 -10.39
N TYR A 96 -12.92 10.91 -9.97
CA TYR A 96 -12.66 12.05 -10.84
C TYR A 96 -11.74 11.68 -12.02
N SER A 97 -10.69 10.89 -11.77
CA SER A 97 -9.73 10.42 -12.77
C SER A 97 -10.35 9.47 -13.80
N ALA A 98 -11.51 8.87 -13.53
CA ALA A 98 -12.22 8.06 -14.50
C ALA A 98 -12.92 8.90 -15.58
N PHE A 99 -13.29 10.14 -15.25
CA PHE A 99 -14.00 11.06 -16.15
C PHE A 99 -13.11 12.18 -16.70
N ASN A 100 -12.07 12.56 -15.96
CA ASN A 100 -11.17 13.66 -16.31
C ASN A 100 -9.73 13.18 -16.29
N LYS A 101 -8.94 13.58 -17.29
CA LYS A 101 -7.49 13.40 -17.28
C LYS A 101 -6.88 14.57 -16.53
N GLY A 102 -6.31 14.31 -15.36
CA GLY A 102 -5.66 15.33 -14.54
C GLY A 102 -4.90 14.72 -13.39
N ASP A 103 -3.84 15.40 -12.96
CA ASP A 103 -3.01 14.94 -11.85
C ASP A 103 -3.73 15.08 -10.51
N ARG A 104 -3.37 14.24 -9.54
CA ARG A 104 -3.94 14.30 -8.19
C ARG A 104 -3.80 15.69 -7.56
N ILE A 105 -2.67 16.38 -7.77
CA ILE A 105 -2.43 17.71 -7.20
C ILE A 105 -3.45 18.71 -7.75
N GLU A 106 -3.75 18.65 -9.04
CA GLU A 106 -4.73 19.51 -9.68
C GLU A 106 -6.12 19.28 -9.10
N TYR A 107 -6.50 18.02 -8.91
CA TYR A 107 -7.75 17.65 -8.23
C TYR A 107 -7.81 18.20 -6.80
N LEU A 108 -6.74 18.05 -6.02
CA LEU A 108 -6.69 18.55 -4.64
C LEU A 108 -6.75 20.08 -4.57
N ASN A 109 -6.13 20.80 -5.51
CA ASN A 109 -6.21 22.26 -5.58
C ASN A 109 -7.63 22.72 -5.92
N LYS A 110 -8.31 22.07 -6.88
CA LYS A 110 -9.72 22.34 -7.21
C LYS A 110 -10.63 22.06 -6.02
N LEU A 111 -10.42 20.93 -5.34
CA LEU A 111 -11.16 20.55 -4.14
C LEU A 111 -10.98 21.59 -3.02
N SER A 112 -9.74 22.02 -2.77
CA SER A 112 -9.43 23.06 -1.79
C SER A 112 -10.14 24.37 -2.12
N GLY A 113 -10.06 24.84 -3.38
CA GLY A 113 -10.75 26.06 -3.81
C GLY A 113 -12.27 25.98 -3.64
N ALA A 114 -12.88 24.84 -3.98
CA ALA A 114 -14.32 24.63 -3.83
C ALA A 114 -14.78 24.62 -2.36
N LEU A 115 -13.98 24.02 -1.46
CA LEU A 115 -14.27 24.00 -0.03
C LEU A 115 -14.18 25.39 0.59
N MET A 116 -13.18 26.19 0.19
CA MET A 116 -12.99 27.54 0.72
C MET A 116 -14.03 28.53 0.18
N ALA A 117 -14.58 28.30 -1.01
CA ALA A 117 -15.62 29.13 -1.61
C ALA A 117 -17.03 28.92 -1.01
N TYR A 118 -17.21 27.87 -0.21
CA TYR A 118 -18.48 27.54 0.44
C TYR A 118 -18.66 28.26 1.80
N ASN A 119 -17.80 29.21 2.12
CA ASN A 119 -17.79 30.00 3.36
C ASN A 119 -17.97 31.49 3.03
#